data_AF-A0A0G0GZA0-F1
#
_entry.id   AF-A0A0G0GZA0-F1
#
_cell.length_a   1.000
_cell.length_b   1.000
_cell.length_c   1.000
_cell.angle_alpha   90.00
_cell.angle_beta   90.00
_cell.angle_gamma   90.00
#
_symmetry.space_group_name_H-M   'P 1'
#
loop_
_entity.id
_entity.type
_entity.pdbx_description
1 polymer ?
#
loop_
_entity_poly.entity_id
_entity_poly.type
_entity_poly.pdbx_seq_one_letter_code
_entity_poly.pdbx_strand_id
1 'polypeptide(L)'
;METNVVDLLKNVGGIITDSHIVYTSGKHGSVYLNKDAIYPHATETAKVGKMFAEKFKDLDIDVVVAPAIGGTLLSQWTAFYLSEMKGKEVLGVYTEKDKGTMAGASESDQIFRRGY
;
A
#
# COMPACT_ATOMS: atom_id res chain seq x y z
N MET A 1 -14.43 0.54 -19.00
CA MET A 1 -14.50 -0.24 -17.74
C MET A 1 -13.67 0.51 -16.73
N GLU A 2 -14.19 0.74 -15.53
CA GLU A 2 -13.38 1.27 -14.44
C GLU A 2 -12.27 0.26 -14.12
N THR A 3 -11.01 0.69 -14.23
CA THR A 3 -9.87 -0.14 -13.86
C THR A 3 -9.90 -0.34 -12.35
N ASN A 4 -10.09 -1.57 -11.88
CA ASN A 4 -10.04 -1.88 -10.45
C ASN A 4 -8.63 -2.38 -10.05
N VAL A 5 -8.36 -2.44 -8.75
CA VAL A 5 -7.04 -2.86 -8.21
C VAL A 5 -6.68 -4.30 -8.58
N VAL A 6 -7.65 -5.19 -8.77
CA VAL A 6 -7.41 -6.59 -9.14
C VAL A 6 -6.84 -6.67 -10.54
N ASP A 7 -7.33 -5.86 -11.48
CA ASP A 7 -6.81 -5.83 -12.85
C ASP A 7 -5.40 -5.24 -12.90
N LEU A 8 -5.13 -4.21 -12.09
CA LEU A 8 -3.77 -3.68 -11.93
C LEU A 8 -2.79 -4.76 -11.44
N LEU A 9 -3.20 -5.53 -10.43
CA LEU A 9 -2.38 -6.61 -9.87
C LEU A 9 -2.19 -7.76 -10.86
N LYS A 10 -3.20 -8.12 -11.66
CA LYS A 10 -3.05 -9.12 -12.73
C LYS A 10 -2.04 -8.66 -13.79
N ASN A 11 -2.11 -7.40 -14.21
CA ASN A 11 -1.24 -6.87 -15.26
C ASN A 11 0.24 -6.87 -14.88
N VAL A 12 0.55 -6.75 -13.58
CA VAL A 12 1.93 -6.81 -13.06
C VAL A 12 2.35 -8.21 -12.59
N GLY A 13 1.54 -9.24 -12.86
CA GLY A 13 1.82 -10.62 -12.42
C GLY A 13 1.69 -10.83 -10.90
N GLY A 14 0.98 -9.94 -10.20
CA GLY A 14 0.75 -9.98 -8.76
C GLY A 14 -0.31 -10.99 -8.31
N ILE A 15 -0.99 -11.68 -9.23
CA ILE A 15 -1.98 -12.72 -8.89
C ILE A 15 -1.54 -14.04 -9.51
N ILE A 16 -1.34 -15.05 -8.66
CA ILE A 16 -1.08 -16.43 -9.06
C ILE A 16 -2.39 -17.20 -8.87
N THR A 17 -2.84 -17.92 -9.91
CA THR A 17 -4.02 -18.80 -9.87
C THR A 17 -3.64 -20.23 -10.25
N ASP A 18 -4.59 -21.16 -10.09
CA ASP A 18 -4.50 -22.54 -10.59
C ASP A 18 -3.27 -23.31 -10.09
N SER A 19 -2.84 -23.00 -8.86
CA SER A 19 -1.69 -23.61 -8.19
C SER A 19 -2.08 -24.15 -6.82
N HIS A 20 -1.18 -24.85 -6.14
CA HIS A 20 -1.35 -25.23 -4.74
C HIS A 20 -0.45 -24.36 -3.87
N ILE A 21 -1.06 -23.44 -3.12
CA ILE A 21 -0.35 -22.48 -2.28
C ILE A 21 -0.57 -22.83 -0.81
N VAL A 22 0.52 -22.87 -0.04
CA VAL A 22 0.49 -22.95 1.43
C VAL A 22 0.75 -21.56 1.97
N TYR A 23 -0.24 -20.97 2.64
CA TYR A 23 -0.13 -19.63 3.22
C TYR A 23 0.68 -19.66 4.51
N THR A 24 1.12 -18.48 4.98
CA THR A 24 1.82 -18.33 6.27
C THR A 24 1.00 -18.79 7.47
N SER A 25 -0.33 -18.86 7.33
CA SER A 25 -1.24 -19.44 8.33
C SER A 25 -1.25 -20.98 8.35
N GLY A 26 -0.53 -21.63 7.44
CA GLY A 26 -0.60 -23.08 7.20
C GLY A 26 -1.84 -23.53 6.42
N LYS A 27 -2.78 -22.62 6.11
CA LYS A 27 -3.95 -22.92 5.26
C LYS A 27 -3.53 -23.10 3.81
N HIS A 28 -4.28 -23.95 3.10
CA HIS A 28 -4.06 -24.23 1.69
C HIS A 28 -5.09 -23.48 0.84
N GLY A 29 -4.70 -23.01 -0.33
CA GLY A 29 -5.60 -22.40 -1.30
C GLY A 29 -5.03 -22.41 -2.72
N SER A 30 -5.85 -21.98 -3.67
CA SER A 30 -5.51 -22.02 -5.11
C SER A 30 -5.09 -20.68 -5.70
N VAL A 31 -5.12 -19.62 -4.89
CA VAL A 31 -4.83 -18.25 -5.32
C VAL A 31 -3.85 -17.59 -4.35
N TYR A 32 -2.84 -16.90 -4.89
CA TYR A 32 -1.93 -16.06 -4.09
C TYR A 32 -1.88 -14.64 -4.64
N LEU A 33 -1.90 -13.67 -3.74
CA LEU A 33 -1.79 -12.25 -4.05
C LEU A 33 -0.41 -11.74 -3.60
N ASN A 34 0.48 -11.53 -4.57
CA ASN A 34 1.71 -10.79 -4.34
C ASN A 34 1.46 -9.29 -4.51
N LYS A 35 1.05 -8.62 -3.43
CA LYS A 35 0.82 -7.17 -3.44
C LYS A 35 2.08 -6.37 -3.77
N ASP A 36 3.27 -6.90 -3.48
CA ASP A 36 4.53 -6.18 -3.65
C ASP A 36 4.93 -6.08 -5.13
N ALA A 37 4.36 -6.92 -5.99
CA ALA A 37 4.60 -6.92 -7.43
C ALA A 37 4.23 -5.58 -8.09
N ILE A 38 3.32 -4.79 -7.51
CA ILE A 38 2.92 -3.51 -8.10
C ILE A 38 3.92 -2.37 -7.81
N TYR A 39 4.67 -2.44 -6.72
CA TYR A 39 5.47 -1.31 -6.23
C TYR A 39 6.57 -0.83 -7.19
N PRO A 40 7.25 -1.68 -7.97
CA PRO A 40 8.18 -1.22 -9.00
C PRO A 40 7.50 -0.45 -10.14
N HIS A 41 6.19 -0.59 -10.32
CA HIS A 41 5.42 0.08 -11.35
C HIS A 41 4.82 1.37 -10.79
N ALA A 42 5.61 2.45 -10.79
CA ALA A 42 5.23 3.73 -10.19
C ALA A 42 3.85 4.24 -10.65
N THR A 43 3.56 4.19 -11.95
CA THR A 43 2.27 4.60 -12.52
C THR A 43 1.11 3.74 -12.01
N GLU A 44 1.30 2.43 -11.88
CA GLU A 44 0.26 1.53 -11.39
C GLU A 44 0.05 1.69 -9.88
N THR A 45 1.12 1.90 -9.13
CA THR A 45 1.07 2.24 -7.70
C THR A 45 0.35 3.57 -7.46
N ALA A 46 0.60 4.58 -8.31
CA ALA A 46 -0.09 5.86 -8.25
C ALA A 46 -1.60 5.69 -8.47
N LYS A 47 -2.03 4.85 -9.43
CA LYS A 47 -3.46 4.55 -9.62
C LYS A 47 -4.09 3.97 -8.35
N VAL A 48 -3.40 3.08 -7.64
CA VAL A 48 -3.88 2.58 -6.34
C VAL A 48 -3.98 3.69 -5.30
N GLY A 49 -2.97 4.57 -5.21
CA GLY A 49 -3.02 5.75 -4.35
C GLY A 49 -4.21 6.67 -4.67
N LYS A 50 -4.51 6.86 -5.95
CA LYS A 50 -5.70 7.62 -6.40
C LYS A 50 -6.99 6.96 -5.95
N MET A 51 -7.11 5.63 -6.06
CA MET A 51 -8.28 4.90 -5.57
C MET A 51 -8.49 5.09 -4.06
N PHE A 52 -7.41 5.12 -3.26
CA PHE A 52 -7.51 5.46 -1.84
C PHE A 52 -7.98 6.91 -1.63
N ALA A 53 -7.38 7.87 -2.34
CA ALA A 53 -7.78 9.28 -2.24
C ALA A 53 -9.25 9.48 -2.60
N GLU A 54 -9.73 8.88 -3.69
CA GLU A 54 -11.13 8.92 -4.12
C GLU A 54 -12.08 8.34 -3.06
N LYS A 55 -11.69 7.24 -2.42
CA LYS A 55 -12.46 6.59 -1.35
C LYS A 55 -12.62 7.47 -0.11
N PHE A 56 -11.64 8.34 0.18
CA PHE A 56 -11.60 9.16 1.40
C PHE A 56 -11.73 10.67 1.14
N LYS A 57 -12.07 11.08 -0.08
CA LYS A 57 -12.09 12.49 -0.51
C LYS A 57 -12.99 13.39 0.33
N ASP A 58 -14.08 12.83 0.88
CA ASP A 58 -15.10 13.56 1.64
C ASP A 58 -14.74 13.74 3.13
N LEU A 59 -13.66 13.12 3.61
CA LEU A 59 -13.13 13.32 4.97
C LEU A 59 -12.23 14.55 5.02
N ASP A 60 -12.25 15.32 6.10
CA ASP A 60 -11.22 16.34 6.33
C ASP A 60 -9.92 15.66 6.79
N ILE A 61 -8.91 15.68 5.93
CA ILE A 61 -7.65 14.97 6.12
C ILE A 61 -6.51 15.97 5.88
N ASP A 62 -5.62 16.08 6.86
CA ASP A 62 -4.36 16.82 6.76
C ASP A 62 -3.15 15.90 6.60
N VAL A 63 -3.26 14.65 7.06
CA VAL A 63 -2.12 13.70 7.08
C VAL A 63 -2.60 12.29 6.74
N VAL A 64 -1.85 11.61 5.86
CA VAL A 64 -1.96 10.17 5.59
C VAL A 64 -0.76 9.46 6.21
N VAL A 65 -1.03 8.64 7.22
CA VAL A 65 -0.03 7.79 7.89
C VAL A 65 -0.04 6.40 7.27
N ALA A 66 1.15 5.81 7.07
CA ALA A 66 1.25 4.40 6.73
C ALA A 66 2.39 3.65 7.42
N PRO A 67 2.24 2.32 7.64
CA PRO A 67 3.32 1.49 8.14
C PRO A 67 4.39 1.22 7.09
N ALA A 68 5.67 1.29 7.49
CA ALA A 68 6.75 0.83 6.63
C ALA A 68 6.67 -0.69 6.40
N ILE A 69 7.02 -1.20 5.22
CA ILE A 69 7.63 -0.46 4.09
C ILE A 69 6.61 -0.15 3.00
N GLY A 70 5.84 -1.16 2.56
CA GLY A 70 4.94 -1.02 1.40
C GLY A 70 3.86 0.05 1.56
N GLY A 71 3.45 0.35 2.80
CA GLY A 71 2.49 1.42 3.07
C GLY A 71 3.03 2.81 2.73
N THR A 72 4.34 3.04 2.89
CA THR A 72 4.99 4.32 2.61
C THR A 72 4.80 4.79 1.16
N LEU A 73 4.89 3.86 0.20
CA LEU A 73 4.70 4.15 -1.22
C LEU A 73 3.25 4.55 -1.51
N LEU A 74 2.30 3.88 -0.85
CA LEU A 74 0.87 4.12 -1.03
C LEU A 74 0.43 5.41 -0.33
N SER A 75 0.94 5.73 0.86
CA SER A 75 0.61 6.99 1.55
C SER A 75 1.09 8.19 0.77
N GLN A 76 2.28 8.13 0.17
CA GLN A 76 2.80 9.21 -0.67
C GLN A 76 1.84 9.55 -1.82
N TRP A 77 1.43 8.55 -2.60
CA TRP A 77 0.49 8.78 -3.71
C TRP A 77 -0.92 9.16 -3.23
N THR A 78 -1.38 8.58 -2.14
CA THR A 78 -2.70 8.91 -1.57
C THR A 78 -2.74 10.38 -1.12
N ALA A 79 -1.70 10.83 -0.39
CA ALA A 79 -1.56 12.20 0.05
C ALA A 79 -1.45 13.18 -1.14
N PHE A 80 -0.69 12.82 -2.18
CA PHE A 80 -0.60 13.59 -3.42
C PHE A 80 -1.98 13.81 -4.05
N TYR A 81 -2.75 12.74 -4.30
CA TYR A 81 -4.08 12.90 -4.93
C TYR A 81 -5.11 13.58 -4.02
N LEU A 82 -5.05 13.35 -2.71
CA LEU A 82 -5.90 14.10 -1.77
C LEU A 82 -5.55 15.60 -1.79
N SER A 83 -4.29 15.96 -1.95
CA SER A 83 -3.87 17.36 -2.03
C SER A 83 -4.48 18.04 -3.25
N GLU A 84 -4.40 17.39 -4.41
CA GLU A 84 -5.03 17.85 -5.66
C GLU A 84 -6.55 18.01 -5.51
N MET A 85 -7.22 17.01 -4.92
CA MET A 85 -8.69 17.03 -4.76
C MET A 85 -9.16 18.10 -3.77
N LYS A 86 -8.35 18.43 -2.75
CA LYS A 86 -8.72 19.37 -1.69
C LYS A 86 -8.24 20.80 -1.94
N GLY A 87 -7.31 21.01 -2.87
CA GLY A 87 -6.68 22.31 -3.09
C GLY A 87 -5.86 22.79 -1.88
N LYS A 88 -5.44 21.87 -1.00
CA LYS A 88 -4.53 22.12 0.13
C LYS A 88 -3.51 20.99 0.22
N GLU A 89 -2.35 21.26 0.78
CA GLU A 89 -1.35 20.22 1.03
C GLU A 89 -1.87 19.21 2.07
N VAL A 90 -1.78 17.93 1.72
CA VAL A 90 -1.99 16.79 2.62
C VAL A 90 -0.68 16.05 2.74
N LEU A 91 -0.20 15.82 3.97
CA LEU A 91 1.12 15.25 4.20
C LEU A 91 1.09 13.73 4.17
N GLY A 92 2.01 13.12 3.42
CA GLY A 92 2.29 11.68 3.50
C GLY A 92 3.38 11.43 4.53
N VAL A 93 3.09 10.66 5.57
CA VAL A 93 4.08 10.25 6.58
C VAL A 93 4.07 8.74 6.78
N TYR A 94 5.12 8.21 7.38
CA TYR A 94 5.23 6.79 7.65
C TYR A 94 5.88 6.50 9.00
N THR A 95 5.57 5.34 9.55
CA THR A 95 6.25 4.78 10.72
C THR A 95 7.43 3.91 10.31
N GLU A 96 8.37 3.71 11.22
CA GLU A 96 9.49 2.78 11.06
C GLU A 96 9.29 1.52 11.90
N LYS A 97 9.91 0.42 11.48
CA LYS A 97 9.99 -0.81 12.28
C LYS A 97 11.04 -0.64 13.38
N ASP A 98 10.64 -0.79 14.63
CA ASP A 98 11.53 -0.63 15.78
C ASP A 98 12.71 -1.61 15.80
N LYS A 99 12.50 -2.83 15.30
CA LYS A 99 13.51 -3.92 15.18
C LYS A 99 14.07 -4.08 13.76
N GLY A 100 13.94 -3.04 12.93
CA GLY A 100 14.49 -3.01 11.58
C GLY A 100 13.60 -3.69 10.53
N THR A 101 13.97 -3.52 9.26
CA THR A 101 13.14 -3.88 8.10
C THR A 101 12.92 -5.38 7.94
N MET A 102 13.87 -6.19 8.41
CA MET A 102 13.87 -7.65 8.32
C MET A 102 12.95 -8.35 9.32
N ALA A 103 12.55 -7.67 10.41
CA ALA A 103 11.68 -8.26 11.41
C ALA A 103 10.28 -8.52 10.86
N GLY A 104 9.68 -9.65 11.23
CA GLY A 104 8.31 -9.98 10.87
C GLY A 104 7.30 -9.01 11.49
N ALA A 105 6.09 -8.94 10.93
CA ALA A 105 5.04 -8.05 11.46
C ALA A 105 4.60 -8.41 12.89
N SER A 106 4.77 -9.67 13.32
CA SER A 106 4.53 -10.11 14.70
C SER A 106 5.68 -9.83 15.66
N GLU A 107 6.83 -9.41 15.12
CA GLU A 107 8.08 -9.29 15.88
C GLU A 107 8.48 -7.84 16.08
N SER A 108 7.91 -6.90 15.33
CA SER A 108 8.28 -5.48 15.34
C SER A 108 7.06 -4.58 15.38
N ASP A 109 7.18 -3.52 16.17
CA ASP A 109 6.21 -2.45 16.25
C ASP A 109 6.49 -1.37 15.20
N GLN A 110 5.43 -0.70 14.80
CA GLN A 110 5.46 0.45 13.91
C GLN A 110 5.44 1.73 14.74
N ILE A 111 6.53 2.48 14.71
CA ILE A 111 6.73 3.67 15.55
C ILE A 111 7.12 4.89 14.72
N PHE A 112 6.65 6.06 15.14
CA PHE A 112 7.15 7.32 14.57
C PHE A 112 8.50 7.66 15.18
N ARG A 113 9.48 7.93 14.33
CA ARG A 113 10.80 8.43 14.70
C ARG A 113 11.05 9.74 13.97
N ARG A 114 11.97 10.57 14.48
CA ARG A 114 12.32 11.86 13.87
C ARG A 114 13.18 11.74 12.59
N GLY A 115 13.38 10.53 12.07
CA GLY A 115 14.49 10.23 11.17
C GLY A 115 15.81 10.15 11.94
N TYR A 116 16.86 9.68 11.27
CA TYR A 116 18.21 9.50 11.82
C TYR A 116 18.77 10.77 12.47
#